data_AF-E0UJD6-F1
#
_entry.id   AF-E0UJD6-F1
#
_cell.length_a   1.000
_cell.length_b   1.000
_cell.length_c   1.000
_cell.angle_alpha   90.00
_cell.angle_beta   90.00
_cell.angle_gamma   90.00
#
_symmetry.space_group_name_H-M   'P 1'
#
loop_
_entity.id
_entity.type
_entity.pdbx_description
1 polymer ?
#
loop_
_entity_poly.entity_id
_entity_poly.type
_entity_poly.pdbx_seq_one_letter_code
_entity_poly.pdbx_strand_id
1 'polypeptide(L)' 'MIGLLLATVALMLISQWLLTIIFLEFPLSIFHALDWLFSWIHIFDQVGYWFLIAILIGLLSWFLGD' A
#
# COMPACT_ATOMS: atom_id res chain seq x y z
N MET A 1 -15.88 -11.30 -12.71
CA MET A 1 -14.73 -12.13 -12.26
C MET A 1 -13.36 -11.60 -12.71
N ILE A 2 -13.08 -11.38 -14.00
CA ILE A 2 -11.78 -10.84 -14.47
C ILE A 2 -11.42 -9.50 -13.81
N GLY A 3 -12.40 -8.60 -13.63
CA GLY A 3 -12.18 -7.31 -12.96
C GLY A 3 -11.72 -7.45 -11.50
N LEU A 4 -12.26 -8.42 -10.76
CA LEU A 4 -11.81 -8.71 -9.39
C LEU A 4 -10.40 -9.30 -9.37
N LEU A 5 -10.09 -10.18 -10.33
CA LEU A 5 -8.76 -10.78 -10.43
C LEU A 5 -7.69 -9.70 -10.73
N LEU A 6 -7.99 -8.76 -11.63
CA LEU A 6 -7.13 -7.59 -11.91
C LEU A 6 -6.99 -6.68 -10.68
N ALA A 7 -8.07 -6.43 -9.95
CA ALA A 7 -8.03 -5.63 -8.74
C ALA A 7 -7.16 -6.27 -7.65
N THR A 8 -7.27 -7.59 -7.46
CA THR A 8 -6.44 -8.34 -6.52
C THR A 8 -4.97 -8.34 -6.93
N VAL A 9 -4.66 -8.49 -8.22
CA VAL A 9 -3.27 -8.41 -8.72
C VAL A 9 -2.70 -7.01 -8.52
N ALA A 10 -3.48 -5.95 -8.77
CA ALA A 10 -3.06 -4.58 -8.50
C ALA A 10 -2.77 -4.35 -7.01
N LEU A 11 -3.65 -4.85 -6.13
CA LEU A 11 -3.42 -4.79 -4.68
C LEU A 11 -2.16 -5.53 -4.26
N MET A 12 -1.89 -6.70 -4.84
CA MET A 12 -0.67 -7.47 -4.59
C MET A 12 0.59 -6.69 -4.97
N LEU A 13 0.62 -6.07 -6.16
CA LEU A 13 1.76 -5.27 -6.62
C LEU A 13 1.99 -4.03 -5.75
N ILE A 14 0.92 -3.32 -5.37
CA ILE A 14 1.01 -2.17 -4.46
C ILE A 14 1.53 -2.62 -3.08
N SER A 15 1.07 -3.77 -2.58
CA SER A 15 1.53 -4.33 -1.30
C SER A 15 3.03 -4.67 -1.34
N GLN A 16 3.51 -5.26 -2.44
CA GLN A 16 4.92 -5.59 -2.63
C GLN A 16 5.81 -4.33 -2.68
N TRP A 17 5.35 -3.29 -3.38
CA TRP A 17 6.04 -2.01 -3.43
C TRP A 17 6.09 -1.33 -2.05
N LEU A 18 4.98 -1.34 -1.30
CA LEU A 18 4.91 -0.79 0.05
C LEU A 18 5.90 -1.51 1.01
N LEU A 19 5.95 -2.84 0.95
CA LEU A 19 6.91 -3.61 1.74
C LEU A 19 8.36 -3.25 1.37
N THR A 20 8.65 -2.99 0.10
CA THR A 20 9.98 -2.58 -0.35
C THR A 20 10.40 -1.26 0.30
N ILE A 21 9.52 -0.26 0.33
CA ILE A 21 9.79 1.04 0.99
C ILE A 21 10.03 0.85 2.49
N ILE A 22 9.18 0.09 3.16
CA ILE A 22 9.24 -0.10 4.62
C ILE A 22 10.50 -0.88 5.04
N PHE A 23 10.91 -1.90 4.29
CA PHE A 23 12.01 -2.78 4.71
C PHE A 23 13.38 -2.42 4.11
N LEU A 24 13.44 -1.79 2.92
CA LEU A 24 14.70 -1.43 2.26
C LEU A 24 15.05 0.05 2.38
N GLU A 25 14.10 0.97 2.17
CA GLU A 25 14.40 2.41 2.14
C GLU A 25 14.37 3.04 3.54
N PHE A 26 13.46 2.60 4.39
CA PHE A 26 13.32 3.12 5.74
C PHE A 26 14.59 2.99 6.61
N PRO A 27 15.32 1.85 6.65
CA PRO A 27 16.53 1.72 7.46
C PRO A 27 17.66 2.66 7.04
N LEU A 28 17.70 3.07 5.76
CA LEU A 28 18.70 3.99 5.24
C LEU A 28 18.45 5.43 5.71
N SER A 29 17.18 5.82 5.88
CA SER A 29 16.79 7.17 6.32
C SER A 29 16.98 7.44 7.81
N ILE A 30 17.14 6.40 8.65
CA ILE A 30 17.29 6.53 10.12
C ILE A 30 18.52 7.36 10.53
N PHE A 31 19.57 7.37 9.71
CA PHE A 31 20.80 8.11 10.01
C PHE A 31 20.67 9.64 9.82
N HIS A 32 19.55 10.12 9.27
CA HIS A 32 19.26 11.54 9.07
C HIS A 32 17.89 11.89 9.69
N ALA A 33 17.90 12.59 10.82
CA ALA A 33 16.69 12.82 11.64
C ALA A 33 15.53 13.52 10.90
N LEU A 34 15.83 14.43 9.96
CA LEU A 34 14.82 15.08 9.14
C LEU A 34 14.26 14.13 8.08
N ASP A 35 15.13 13.41 7.36
CA ASP A 35 14.72 12.43 6.34
C ASP A 35 13.91 11.29 6.95
N TRP A 36 14.22 10.90 8.18
CA TRP A 36 13.45 9.93 8.96
C TRP A 36 12.02 10.39 9.23
N LEU A 37 11.82 11.64 9.65
CA LEU A 37 10.48 12.19 9.90
C LEU A 37 9.65 12.29 8.61
N PHE A 38 10.24 12.79 7.53
CA PHE A 38 9.54 12.87 6.23
C PHE A 38 9.25 11.49 5.64
N SER A 39 10.15 10.51 5.83
CA SER A 39 9.95 9.11 5.46
C SER A 39 8.74 8.51 6.18
N TRP A 40 8.57 8.77 7.47
CA TRP A 40 7.38 8.32 8.21
C TRP A 40 6.07 8.91 7.66
N ILE A 41 6.03 10.23 7.42
CA ILE A 41 4.84 10.88 6.86
C ILE A 41 4.50 10.26 5.51
N HIS A 42 5.51 10.05 4.66
CA HIS A 42 5.33 9.41 3.36
C HIS A 42 4.81 7.97 3.50
N ILE A 43 5.40 7.15 4.38
CA ILE A 43 4.97 5.77 4.62
C ILE A 43 3.53 5.73 5.15
N PHE A 44 3.16 6.60 6.10
CA PHE A 44 1.79 6.65 6.62
C PHE A 44 0.78 7.04 5.54
N ASP A 45 1.13 7.98 4.65
CA ASP A 45 0.28 8.36 3.52
C ASP A 45 0.11 7.18 2.54
N GLN A 46 1.20 6.48 2.21
CA GLN A 46 1.14 5.29 1.35
C GLN A 46 0.33 4.14 1.97
N VAL A 47 0.46 3.89 3.28
CA VAL A 47 -0.34 2.90 4.00
C VAL A 47 -1.82 3.29 3.99
N GLY A 48 -2.12 4.59 4.16
CA GLY A 48 -3.48 5.12 4.07
C GLY A 48 -4.13 4.85 2.71
N TYR A 49 -3.44 5.18 1.61
CA TYR A 49 -3.94 4.89 0.26
C TYR A 49 -4.10 3.39 0.01
N TRP A 50 -3.11 2.59 0.42
CA TRP A 50 -3.19 1.13 0.30
C TRP A 50 -4.43 0.57 1.01
N PHE A 51 -4.68 1.02 2.25
CA PHE A 51 -5.83 0.59 3.05
C PHE A 51 -7.17 0.99 2.39
N LEU A 52 -7.25 2.21 1.87
CA LEU A 52 -8.45 2.70 1.17
C LEU A 52 -8.73 1.89 -0.10
N ILE A 53 -7.70 1.57 -0.88
CA ILE A 53 -7.81 0.70 -2.07
C ILE A 53 -8.28 -0.71 -1.65
N ALA A 54 -7.70 -1.28 -0.58
CA ALA A 54 -8.08 -2.60 -0.09
C ALA A 54 -9.58 -2.65 0.31
N ILE A 55 -10.07 -1.63 1.02
CA ILE A 55 -11.50 -1.52 1.37
C ILE A 55 -12.36 -1.42 0.11
N LEU A 56 -11.96 -0.58 -0.86
CA LEU A 56 -12.73 -0.36 -2.07
C LEU A 56 -12.85 -1.64 -2.91
N ILE A 57 -11.76 -2.42 -3.00
CA ILE A 57 -11.76 -3.74 -3.65
C ILE A 57 -12.65 -4.72 -2.88
N GLY A 58 -12.58 -4.73 -1.54
CA GLY A 58 -13.44 -5.55 -0.70
C GLY A 58 -14.93 -5.27 -0.93
N LEU A 59 -15.32 -3.99 -0.94
CA LEU A 59 -16.69 -3.57 -1.25
C LEU A 59 -17.11 -4.00 -2.66
N LEU A 60 -16.27 -3.74 -3.66
CA LEU A 60 -16.52 -4.18 -5.04
C LEU A 60 -16.67 -5.70 -5.15
N SER A 61 -15.90 -6.46 -4.39
CA SER A 61 -15.99 -7.93 -4.37
C SER A 61 -17.32 -8.41 -3.79
N TRP A 62 -17.85 -7.71 -2.78
CA TRP A 62 -19.14 -8.01 -2.21
C TRP A 62 -20.26 -7.74 -3.23
N PHE A 63 -20.27 -6.58 -3.89
CA PHE A 63 -21.29 -6.24 -4.89
C PHE A 63 -21.27 -7.11 -6.16
N LEU A 64 -20.11 -7.66 -6.54
CA LEU A 64 -19.94 -8.47 -7.74
C LEU A 64 -19.99 -9.98 -7.47
N GLY A 65 -19.99 -10.38 -6.19
CA GLY A 65 -20.03 -11.76 -5.73
C GLY A 65 -21.45 -12.26 -5.42
N ASP A 66 -22.38 -11.35 -5.14
CA ASP A 66 -23.83 -11.58 -5.15
C ASP A 66 -24.36 -11.67 -6.60
#